data_AF-A0A6I9QMF7-F1
#
_entry.id   AF-A0A6I9QMF7-F1
#
_cell.length_a   1.000
_cell.length_b   1.000
_cell.length_c   1.000
_cell.angle_alpha   90.00
_cell.angle_beta   90.00
_cell.angle_gamma   90.00
#
_symmetry.space_group_name_H-M   'P 1'
#
loop_
_entity.id
_entity.type
_entity.pdbx_description
1 polymer ?
#
loop_
_entity_poly.entity_id
_entity_poly.type
_entity_poly.pdbx_seq_one_letter_code
_entity_poly.pdbx_strand_id
1 'polypeptide(L)'
;MALEGSKKAVIQGSMDLLLEFRQLLDGDLELLAKLRDLIIDWVQEGFQDFFQKLYGHFLLLSGRSNITNQDSSITDSIPVDKIQTGLVLVLAQLSVFIEQSAIPRITEEIAASFSGGGVRGYEHGPAFVPGEICRLFRSAGEKFLHLYINLKTQKISILLKKRFTTPNWIKHKEPREVHMFVDLLLQELEAVAVEVRQILPRGIIRRHRHSDSTGSTNSSRSNPMREDKLTRSNTQRARSQFLESHLAKLFEQKMEIFTKVEYTQESVLSTIVKLCLKSLQEFVRLQTFNRSGFQQIQLDIEFLKNPLKEFVDDEAAIDFLLKEVISASHERCLDPIPLEPPILDKLINAKLAKNRELSSNSHSR
;
A
#
# COMPACT_ATOMS: atom_id res chain seq x y z
N MET A 1 15.98 86.59 24.76
CA MET A 1 16.91 85.65 25.44
C MET A 1 16.25 84.34 25.85
N ALA A 2 15.04 84.33 26.44
CA ALA A 2 14.38 83.09 26.88
C ALA A 2 14.08 82.08 25.74
N LEU A 3 13.56 82.55 24.60
CA LEU A 3 13.21 81.69 23.46
C LEU A 3 14.41 80.93 22.87
N GLU A 4 15.57 81.58 22.79
CA GLU A 4 16.78 80.98 22.23
C GLU A 4 17.39 79.95 23.21
N GLY A 5 17.24 80.18 24.52
CA GLY A 5 17.54 79.20 25.56
C GLY A 5 16.64 77.96 25.48
N SER A 6 15.33 78.15 25.24
CA SER A 6 14.39 77.04 25.07
C SER A 6 14.69 76.20 23.82
N LYS A 7 15.01 76.82 22.68
CA LYS A 7 15.43 76.08 21.47
C LYS A 7 16.67 75.24 21.72
N LYS A 8 17.67 75.82 22.40
CA LYS A 8 18.91 75.11 22.73
C LYS A 8 18.65 73.94 23.70
N ALA A 9 17.78 74.12 24.68
CA ALA A 9 17.39 73.07 25.62
C ALA A 9 16.65 71.92 24.94
N VAL A 10 15.74 72.21 24.00
CA VAL A 10 15.02 71.18 23.24
C VAL A 10 15.98 70.39 22.34
N ILE A 11 16.88 71.07 21.63
CA ILE A 11 17.86 70.41 20.77
C ILE A 11 18.82 69.57 21.60
N GLN A 12 19.34 70.10 22.70
CA GLN A 12 20.27 69.38 23.56
C GLN A 12 19.60 68.16 24.20
N GLY A 13 18.42 68.33 24.80
CA GLY A 13 17.67 67.22 25.40
C GLY A 13 17.28 66.15 24.38
N SER A 14 16.96 66.53 23.13
CA SER A 14 16.70 65.57 22.06
C SER A 14 17.96 64.81 21.63
N MET A 15 19.11 65.49 21.59
CA MET A 15 20.39 64.86 21.24
C MET A 15 20.90 63.93 22.34
N ASP A 16 20.70 64.30 23.60
CA ASP A 16 21.06 63.46 24.76
C ASP A 16 20.19 62.19 24.78
N LEU A 17 18.88 62.31 24.53
CA LEU A 17 17.97 61.16 24.42
C LEU A 17 18.32 60.25 23.23
N LEU A 18 18.68 60.82 22.08
CA LEU A 18 19.13 60.04 20.92
C LEU A 18 20.46 59.32 21.18
N LEU A 19 21.36 59.91 21.98
CA LEU A 19 22.60 59.26 22.41
C LEU A 19 22.31 58.09 23.37
N GLU A 20 21.37 58.23 24.29
CA GLU A 20 20.92 57.14 25.17
C GLU A 20 20.32 55.99 24.36
N PHE A 21 19.44 56.27 23.40
CA PHE A 21 18.90 55.24 22.49
C PHE A 21 19.99 54.55 21.68
N ARG A 22 20.98 55.31 21.21
CA ARG A 22 22.12 54.75 20.47
C ARG A 22 22.99 53.87 21.35
N GLN A 23 23.23 54.26 22.60
CA GLN A 23 23.98 53.44 23.57
C GLN A 23 23.23 52.16 23.95
N LEU A 24 21.89 52.21 24.04
CA LEU A 24 21.06 51.02 24.28
C LEU A 24 21.11 50.06 23.07
N LEU A 25 21.07 50.60 21.85
CA LEU A 25 21.13 49.80 20.61
C LEU A 25 22.53 49.24 20.30
N ASP A 26 23.59 50.04 20.53
CA ASP A 26 24.97 49.63 20.28
C ASP A 26 25.56 48.81 21.46
N GLY A 27 24.98 48.92 22.66
CA GLY A 27 25.47 48.30 23.90
C GLY A 27 24.83 46.95 24.25
N ASP A 28 23.56 46.71 23.92
CA ASP A 28 22.87 45.48 24.30
C ASP A 28 22.88 44.41 23.19
N LEU A 29 24.05 43.77 23.01
CA LEU A 29 24.16 42.46 22.36
C LEU A 29 23.13 41.45 22.91
N GLU A 30 22.73 41.59 24.17
CA GLU A 30 21.72 40.76 24.83
C GLU A 30 20.30 41.01 24.29
N LEU A 31 19.95 42.24 23.91
CA LEU A 31 18.63 42.59 23.34
C LEU A 31 18.52 42.10 21.90
N LEU A 32 19.62 42.22 21.13
CA LEU A 32 19.74 41.62 19.80
C LEU A 32 19.71 40.08 19.86
N ALA A 33 20.34 39.47 20.87
CA ALA A 33 20.26 38.02 21.10
C ALA A 33 18.83 37.57 21.45
N LYS A 34 18.15 38.27 22.38
CA LYS A 34 16.75 37.98 22.71
C LYS A 34 15.81 38.15 21.52
N LEU A 35 16.01 39.19 20.70
CA LEU A 35 15.23 39.38 19.48
C LEU A 35 15.49 38.25 18.47
N ARG A 36 16.75 37.83 18.33
CA ARG A 36 17.13 36.69 17.51
C ARG A 36 16.44 35.42 17.99
N ASP A 37 16.47 35.12 19.28
CA ASP A 37 15.84 33.91 19.84
C ASP A 37 14.31 33.93 19.69
N LEU A 38 13.67 35.10 19.79
CA LEU A 38 12.24 35.28 19.49
C LEU A 38 11.90 35.04 18.02
N ILE A 39 12.76 35.50 17.10
CA ILE A 39 12.60 35.24 15.66
C ILE A 39 12.75 33.74 15.37
N ILE A 40 13.68 33.06 16.04
CA ILE A 40 13.88 31.61 15.92
C ILE A 40 12.62 30.86 16.35
N ASP A 41 12.05 31.19 17.51
CA ASP A 41 10.82 30.56 17.99
C ASP A 41 9.65 30.81 17.03
N TRP A 42 9.49 32.04 16.52
CA TRP A 42 8.43 32.36 15.57
C TRP A 42 8.52 31.57 14.25
N VAL A 43 9.74 31.44 13.70
CA VAL A 43 9.97 30.65 12.47
C VAL A 43 9.67 29.17 12.73
N GLN A 44 10.14 28.63 13.85
CA GLN A 44 9.92 27.23 14.23
C GLN A 44 8.43 26.92 14.46
N GLU A 45 7.71 27.78 15.18
CA GLU A 45 6.26 27.67 15.36
C GLU A 45 5.52 27.73 14.03
N GLY A 46 5.96 28.59 13.11
CA GLY A 46 5.41 28.70 11.76
C GLY A 46 5.49 27.39 10.98
N PHE A 47 6.63 26.68 11.04
CA PHE A 47 6.76 25.36 10.42
C PHE A 47 5.86 24.32 11.08
N GLN A 48 5.79 24.30 12.42
CA GLN A 48 4.92 23.37 13.15
C GLN A 48 3.45 23.54 12.74
N ASP A 49 2.93 24.78 12.77
CA ASP A 49 1.55 25.10 12.39
C ASP A 49 1.29 24.80 10.91
N PHE A 50 2.22 25.12 10.02
CA PHE A 50 2.11 24.80 8.60
C PHE A 50 1.91 23.31 8.36
N PHE A 51 2.75 22.44 8.95
CA PHE A 51 2.65 21.00 8.74
C PHE A 51 1.40 20.39 9.38
N GLN A 52 0.96 20.91 10.53
CA GLN A 52 -0.31 20.50 11.14
C GLN A 52 -1.51 20.88 10.25
N LYS A 53 -1.54 22.11 9.73
CA LYS A 53 -2.56 22.55 8.79
C LYS A 53 -2.51 21.75 7.49
N LEU A 54 -1.32 21.48 6.95
CA LEU A 54 -1.13 20.68 5.74
C LEU A 54 -1.69 19.26 5.92
N TYR A 55 -1.42 18.63 7.06
CA TYR A 55 -2.01 17.34 7.41
C TYR A 55 -3.55 17.42 7.45
N GLY A 56 -4.12 18.47 8.05
CA GLY A 56 -5.56 18.73 8.01
C GLY A 56 -6.13 18.79 6.59
N HIS A 57 -5.42 19.44 5.66
CA HIS A 57 -5.80 19.48 4.24
C HIS A 57 -5.72 18.10 3.58
N PHE A 58 -4.72 17.27 3.91
CA PHE A 58 -4.62 15.90 3.36
C PHE A 58 -5.84 15.07 3.75
N LEU A 59 -6.29 15.18 5.00
CA LEU A 59 -7.50 14.47 5.47
C LEU A 59 -8.75 14.91 4.70
N LEU A 60 -8.91 16.22 4.50
CA LEU A 60 -10.01 16.78 3.71
C LEU A 60 -10.00 16.25 2.27
N LEU A 61 -8.83 16.29 1.61
CA LEU A 61 -8.65 15.82 0.24
C LEU A 61 -8.85 14.31 0.09
N SER A 62 -8.54 13.51 1.10
CA SER A 62 -8.81 12.06 1.11
C SER A 62 -10.30 11.72 1.24
N GLY A 63 -11.19 12.73 1.33
CA GLY A 63 -12.63 12.55 1.52
C GLY A 63 -13.03 12.22 2.96
N ARG A 64 -12.13 12.43 3.92
CA ARG A 64 -12.34 12.11 5.35
C ARG A 64 -12.61 13.39 6.13
N SER A 65 -13.66 14.13 5.77
CA SER A 65 -13.99 15.40 6.44
C SER A 65 -14.87 15.28 7.69
N ASN A 66 -15.53 14.15 7.98
CA ASN A 66 -16.50 14.07 9.08
C ASN A 66 -16.40 12.78 9.92
N ILE A 67 -15.36 12.63 10.75
CA ILE A 67 -15.40 11.65 11.88
C ILE A 67 -14.86 12.31 13.15
N THR A 68 -15.49 13.41 13.54
CA THR A 68 -15.55 13.89 14.92
C THR A 68 -16.84 14.70 15.04
N ASN A 69 -17.97 14.01 15.11
CA ASN A 69 -19.17 14.43 15.83
C ASN A 69 -20.16 13.25 15.82
N GLN A 70 -20.56 12.86 17.02
CA GLN A 70 -21.57 11.83 17.25
C GLN A 70 -22.95 12.28 16.73
N ASP A 71 -23.73 11.28 16.34
CA ASP A 71 -25.18 11.22 16.20
C ASP A 71 -25.88 12.10 15.14
N SER A 72 -26.23 11.48 14.01
CA SER A 72 -27.62 11.38 13.54
C SER A 72 -27.76 10.64 12.20
N SER A 73 -28.68 9.67 12.19
CA SER A 73 -29.54 9.19 11.09
C SER A 73 -29.02 9.10 9.64
N ILE A 74 -29.00 7.85 9.15
CA ILE A 74 -29.68 7.32 7.94
C ILE A 74 -29.77 8.22 6.69
N THR A 75 -29.25 7.65 5.59
CA THR A 75 -29.38 8.03 4.17
C THR A 75 -28.82 9.39 3.76
N ASP A 76 -27.53 9.39 3.43
CA ASP A 76 -27.11 9.77 2.08
C ASP A 76 -25.65 9.36 1.87
N SER A 77 -25.46 8.31 1.07
CA SER A 77 -24.16 7.92 0.56
C SER A 77 -23.63 9.04 -0.33
N ILE A 78 -22.72 9.86 0.20
CA ILE A 78 -21.88 10.74 -0.61
C ILE A 78 -21.26 9.87 -1.71
N PRO A 79 -21.36 10.26 -3.00
CA PRO A 79 -20.91 9.41 -4.08
C PRO A 79 -19.40 9.20 -3.93
N VAL A 80 -19.04 7.94 -3.72
CA VAL A 80 -17.66 7.43 -3.79
C VAL A 80 -16.99 7.82 -5.13
N ASP A 81 -17.76 8.25 -6.12
CA ASP A 81 -17.34 8.75 -7.44
C ASP A 81 -16.59 10.10 -7.45
N LYS A 82 -16.52 10.86 -6.34
CA LYS A 82 -15.78 12.14 -6.30
C LYS A 82 -14.37 12.08 -5.71
N ILE A 83 -13.97 10.97 -5.08
CA ILE A 83 -12.60 10.83 -4.59
C ILE A 83 -11.74 10.33 -5.74
N GLN A 84 -10.91 11.21 -6.30
CA GLN A 84 -9.93 10.81 -7.29
C GLN A 84 -8.93 9.86 -6.61
N THR A 85 -9.12 8.54 -6.77
CA THR A 85 -8.31 7.51 -6.11
C THR A 85 -6.79 7.72 -6.30
N GLY A 86 -6.37 8.23 -7.47
CA GLY A 86 -4.99 8.61 -7.71
C GLY A 86 -4.48 9.73 -6.78
N LEU A 87 -5.31 10.70 -6.42
CA LEU A 87 -4.95 11.73 -5.43
C LEU A 87 -4.64 11.11 -4.07
N VAL A 88 -5.42 10.12 -3.63
CA VAL A 88 -5.17 9.43 -2.35
C VAL A 88 -3.80 8.75 -2.36
N LEU A 89 -3.40 8.15 -3.48
CA LEU A 89 -2.08 7.54 -3.62
C LEU A 89 -0.95 8.59 -3.65
N VAL A 90 -1.18 9.73 -4.31
CA VAL A 90 -0.25 10.88 -4.27
C VAL A 90 -0.09 11.41 -2.84
N LEU A 91 -1.18 11.54 -2.07
CA LEU A 91 -1.11 11.96 -0.66
C LEU A 91 -0.31 10.98 0.19
N ALA A 92 -0.44 9.67 -0.07
CA ALA A 92 0.36 8.65 0.59
C ALA A 92 1.86 8.85 0.31
N GLN A 93 2.22 9.01 -0.96
CA GLN A 93 3.61 9.20 -1.39
C GLN A 93 4.21 10.52 -0.90
N LEU A 94 3.42 11.60 -0.93
CA LEU A 94 3.84 12.91 -0.43
C LEU A 94 4.05 12.88 1.09
N SER A 95 3.25 12.11 1.83
CA SER A 95 3.44 11.91 3.27
C SER A 95 4.80 11.25 3.57
N VAL A 96 5.18 10.23 2.77
CA VAL A 96 6.49 9.58 2.88
C VAL A 96 7.62 10.57 2.54
N PHE A 97 7.46 11.38 1.50
CA PHE A 97 8.43 12.41 1.14
C PHE A 97 8.61 13.46 2.25
N ILE A 98 7.51 13.91 2.86
CA ILE A 98 7.53 14.87 3.97
C ILE A 98 8.34 14.29 5.14
N GLU A 99 8.02 13.06 5.53
CA GLU A 99 8.71 12.35 6.62
C GLU A 99 10.20 12.12 6.33
N GLN A 100 10.54 11.58 5.15
CA GLN A 100 11.89 11.07 4.87
C GLN A 100 12.85 12.12 4.31
N SER A 101 12.33 13.18 3.71
CA SER A 101 13.16 14.16 2.99
C SER A 101 12.88 15.61 3.41
N ALA A 102 11.61 16.03 3.47
CA ALA A 102 11.31 17.44 3.74
C ALA A 102 11.66 17.84 5.17
N ILE A 103 11.17 17.11 6.18
CA ILE A 103 11.41 17.43 7.58
C ILE A 103 12.91 17.35 7.94
N PRO A 104 13.68 16.31 7.54
CA PRO A 104 15.12 16.28 7.78
C PRO A 104 15.86 17.49 7.18
N ARG A 105 15.57 17.85 5.92
CA ARG A 105 16.21 19.01 5.26
C ARG A 105 15.84 20.34 5.92
N ILE A 106 14.57 20.52 6.28
CA ILE A 106 14.12 21.72 7.00
C ILE A 106 14.79 21.80 8.37
N THR A 107 14.91 20.67 9.07
CA THR A 107 15.57 20.62 10.38
C THR A 107 17.06 20.96 10.29
N GLU A 108 17.75 20.44 9.26
CA GLU A 108 19.15 20.77 8.97
C GLU A 108 19.34 22.25 8.64
N GLU A 109 18.48 22.81 7.80
CA GLU A 109 18.54 24.22 7.42
C GLU A 109 18.23 25.15 8.60
N ILE A 110 17.25 24.78 9.45
CA ILE A 110 16.98 25.51 10.69
C ILE A 110 18.20 25.48 11.60
N ALA A 111 18.84 24.31 11.78
CA ALA A 111 20.03 24.19 12.61
C ALA A 111 21.22 25.00 12.07
N ALA A 112 21.38 25.10 10.74
CA ALA A 112 22.44 25.85 10.08
C ALA A 112 22.22 27.37 10.14
N SER A 113 21.01 27.83 9.80
CA SER A 113 20.65 29.24 9.71
C SER A 113 20.31 29.88 11.05
N PHE A 114 19.83 29.10 12.03
CA PHE A 114 19.36 29.57 13.33
C PHE A 114 20.09 28.85 14.48
N SER A 115 21.42 28.96 14.47
CA SER A 115 22.28 28.38 15.52
C SER A 115 22.08 29.08 16.87
N GLY A 116 21.34 28.47 17.79
CA GLY A 116 21.02 29.03 19.11
C GLY A 116 19.69 28.47 19.63
N GLY A 117 19.60 28.18 20.92
CA GLY A 117 18.35 27.71 21.52
C GLY A 117 17.34 28.86 21.61
N GLY A 118 16.07 28.59 21.30
CA GLY A 118 15.00 29.58 21.42
C GLY A 118 14.72 30.01 22.88
N VAL A 119 13.84 31.00 23.04
CA VAL A 119 13.48 31.60 24.35
C VAL A 119 12.54 30.67 25.13
N ARG A 120 11.85 29.74 24.46
CA ARG A 120 10.90 28.83 25.11
C ARG A 120 11.55 28.00 26.24
N GLY A 121 11.16 28.33 27.47
CA GLY A 121 11.51 27.56 28.67
C GLY A 121 10.86 26.17 28.71
N TYR A 122 11.33 25.33 29.65
CA TYR A 122 10.94 23.92 29.81
C TYR A 122 9.42 23.65 29.90
N GLU A 123 8.58 24.66 30.17
CA GLU A 123 7.14 24.52 30.36
C GLU A 123 6.32 24.43 29.06
N HIS A 124 6.79 25.03 27.95
CA HIS A 124 6.01 25.12 26.69
C HIS A 124 6.50 24.17 25.58
N GLY A 125 7.57 23.40 25.85
CA GLY A 125 8.21 22.52 24.87
C GLY A 125 8.87 23.28 23.70
N PRO A 126 9.57 22.56 22.80
CA PRO A 126 10.21 23.18 21.64
C PRO A 126 9.16 23.75 20.66
N ALA A 127 9.46 24.90 20.04
CA ALA A 127 8.59 25.56 19.05
C ALA A 127 8.33 24.69 17.79
N PHE A 128 9.29 23.86 17.41
CA PHE A 128 9.16 22.88 16.33
C PHE A 128 9.58 21.50 16.81
N VAL A 129 8.74 20.49 16.58
CA VAL A 129 8.99 19.10 16.99
C VAL A 129 9.05 18.21 15.74
N PRO A 130 10.20 18.13 15.04
CA PRO A 130 10.35 17.34 13.82
C PRO A 130 9.87 15.89 13.97
N GLY A 131 10.18 15.28 15.12
CA GLY A 131 9.80 13.89 15.41
C GLY A 131 8.29 13.67 15.49
N GLU A 132 7.53 14.65 15.98
CA GLU A 132 6.07 14.58 16.01
C GLU A 132 5.49 14.63 14.60
N ILE A 133 5.94 15.59 13.79
CA ILE A 133 5.51 15.76 12.40
C ILE A 133 5.88 14.52 11.57
N CYS A 134 7.08 13.98 11.72
CA CYS A 134 7.47 12.73 11.06
C CYS A 134 6.54 11.56 11.43
N ARG A 135 6.21 11.40 12.71
CA ARG A 135 5.28 10.33 13.14
C ARG A 135 3.87 10.54 12.59
N LEU A 136 3.41 11.80 12.52
CA LEU A 136 2.13 12.17 11.97
C LEU A 136 2.04 11.79 10.49
N PHE A 137 2.98 12.23 9.67
CA PHE A 137 2.99 11.94 8.23
C PHE A 137 3.31 10.46 7.92
N ARG A 138 4.11 9.78 8.74
CA ARG A 138 4.28 8.31 8.63
C ARG A 138 2.95 7.58 8.77
N SER A 139 2.20 7.88 9.84
CA SER A 139 0.89 7.28 10.09
C SER A 139 -0.14 7.68 9.03
N ALA A 140 -0.09 8.92 8.56
CA ALA A 140 -0.95 9.43 7.49
C ALA A 140 -0.71 8.67 6.18
N GLY A 141 0.55 8.53 5.78
CA GLY A 141 0.95 7.78 4.59
C GLY A 141 0.41 6.36 4.60
N GLU A 142 0.56 5.65 5.73
CA GLU A 142 0.12 4.25 5.85
C GLU A 142 -1.40 4.17 5.70
N LYS A 143 -2.13 5.10 6.34
CA LYS A 143 -3.60 5.19 6.22
C LYS A 143 -4.06 5.49 4.79
N PHE A 144 -3.41 6.43 4.10
CA PHE A 144 -3.76 6.77 2.72
C PHE A 144 -3.45 5.63 1.75
N LEU A 145 -2.33 4.94 1.92
CA LEU A 145 -1.99 3.77 1.11
C LEU A 145 -3.03 2.65 1.28
N HIS A 146 -3.40 2.35 2.52
CA HIS A 146 -4.46 1.37 2.78
C HIS A 146 -5.83 1.82 2.26
N LEU A 147 -6.16 3.11 2.38
CA LEU A 147 -7.39 3.66 1.80
C LEU A 147 -7.43 3.49 0.28
N TYR A 148 -6.32 3.78 -0.40
CA TYR A 148 -6.18 3.55 -1.83
C TYR A 148 -6.44 2.10 -2.22
N ILE A 149 -5.75 1.16 -1.56
CA ILE A 149 -5.89 -0.28 -1.81
C ILE A 149 -7.35 -0.70 -1.60
N ASN A 150 -7.96 -0.27 -0.49
CA ASN A 150 -9.36 -0.58 -0.20
C ASN A 150 -10.29 -0.04 -1.28
N LEU A 151 -10.15 1.22 -1.72
CA LEU A 151 -11.00 1.79 -2.76
C LEU A 151 -10.89 1.01 -4.08
N LYS A 152 -9.66 0.64 -4.50
CA LYS A 152 -9.43 -0.15 -5.72
C LYS A 152 -9.99 -1.56 -5.59
N THR A 153 -9.70 -2.25 -4.47
CA THR A 153 -10.22 -3.59 -4.21
C THR A 153 -11.75 -3.59 -4.14
N GLN A 154 -12.39 -2.59 -3.54
CA GLN A 154 -13.85 -2.49 -3.53
C GLN A 154 -14.45 -2.35 -4.93
N LYS A 155 -13.83 -1.53 -5.80
CA LYS A 155 -14.24 -1.41 -7.21
C LYS A 155 -14.19 -2.77 -7.92
N ILE A 156 -13.09 -3.51 -7.75
CA ILE A 156 -12.92 -4.86 -8.31
C ILE A 156 -13.93 -5.84 -7.68
N SER A 157 -14.18 -5.76 -6.39
CA SER A 157 -15.17 -6.60 -5.69
C SER A 157 -16.60 -6.39 -6.20
N ILE A 158 -16.96 -5.19 -6.65
CA ILE A 158 -18.25 -4.95 -7.32
C ILE A 158 -18.32 -5.70 -8.66
N LEU A 159 -17.24 -5.70 -9.45
CA LEU A 159 -17.16 -6.47 -10.69
C LEU A 159 -17.28 -7.97 -10.42
N LEU A 160 -16.56 -8.48 -9.40
CA LEU A 160 -16.65 -9.86 -8.94
C LEU A 160 -18.07 -10.22 -8.51
N LYS A 161 -18.72 -9.40 -7.68
CA LYS A 161 -20.10 -9.62 -7.24
C LYS A 161 -21.04 -9.79 -8.42
N LYS A 162 -20.96 -8.92 -9.43
CA LYS A 162 -21.77 -9.00 -10.65
C LYS A 162 -21.60 -10.33 -11.39
N ARG A 163 -20.37 -10.88 -11.46
CA ARG A 163 -20.09 -12.19 -12.07
C ARG A 163 -20.84 -13.31 -11.39
N PHE A 164 -20.94 -13.30 -10.06
CA PHE A 164 -21.57 -14.39 -9.32
C PHE A 164 -23.08 -14.22 -9.11
N THR A 165 -23.62 -13.00 -9.15
CA THR A 165 -25.06 -12.77 -8.98
C THR A 165 -25.89 -12.89 -10.26
N THR A 166 -25.27 -12.76 -11.43
CA THR A 166 -25.99 -12.72 -12.72
C THR A 166 -26.38 -14.11 -13.26
N PRO A 167 -25.47 -15.11 -13.31
CA PRO A 167 -25.80 -16.41 -13.89
C PRO A 167 -26.45 -17.35 -12.86
N ASN A 168 -27.27 -18.28 -13.35
CA ASN A 168 -27.74 -19.42 -12.56
C ASN A 168 -26.72 -20.56 -12.60
N TRP A 169 -25.88 -20.67 -11.57
CA TRP A 169 -24.80 -21.65 -11.46
C TRP A 169 -25.27 -23.12 -11.37
N ILE A 170 -26.52 -23.36 -10.97
CA ILE A 170 -27.11 -24.71 -10.89
C ILE A 170 -27.52 -25.21 -12.28
N LYS A 171 -27.87 -24.29 -13.19
CA LYS A 171 -28.27 -24.60 -14.57
C LYS A 171 -27.25 -24.10 -15.59
N HIS A 172 -25.99 -23.96 -15.18
CA HIS A 172 -24.93 -23.46 -16.05
C HIS A 172 -24.68 -24.42 -17.21
N LYS A 173 -24.41 -23.87 -18.39
CA LYS A 173 -24.09 -24.63 -19.61
C LYS A 173 -22.60 -25.00 -19.65
N GLU A 174 -22.26 -25.99 -20.44
CA GLU A 174 -20.87 -26.42 -20.65
C GLU A 174 -19.98 -25.26 -21.14
N PRO A 175 -18.76 -25.10 -20.57
CA PRO A 175 -17.85 -24.04 -20.95
C PRO A 175 -17.37 -24.21 -22.41
N ARG A 176 -17.50 -23.15 -23.20
CA ARG A 176 -17.04 -23.12 -24.60
C ARG A 176 -15.89 -22.14 -24.85
N GLU A 177 -15.70 -21.21 -23.93
CA GLU A 177 -14.66 -20.19 -23.98
C GLU A 177 -14.42 -19.64 -22.57
N VAL A 178 -13.28 -18.97 -22.40
CA VAL A 178 -12.99 -18.20 -21.20
C VAL A 178 -13.99 -17.04 -21.12
N HIS A 179 -14.65 -16.90 -19.98
CA HIS A 179 -15.71 -15.91 -19.83
C HIS A 179 -15.17 -14.49 -19.94
N MET A 180 -15.89 -13.58 -20.60
CA MET A 180 -15.50 -12.16 -20.77
C MET A 180 -15.24 -11.39 -19.46
N PHE A 181 -15.71 -11.92 -18.33
CA PHE A 181 -15.40 -11.38 -17.01
C PHE A 181 -13.90 -11.36 -16.74
N VAL A 182 -13.17 -12.35 -17.24
CA VAL A 182 -11.72 -12.44 -17.07
C VAL A 182 -11.03 -11.27 -17.77
N ASP A 183 -11.46 -10.91 -18.98
CA ASP A 183 -10.92 -9.75 -19.69
C ASP A 183 -11.23 -8.45 -18.95
N LEU A 184 -12.46 -8.29 -18.45
CA LEU A 184 -12.86 -7.12 -17.65
C LEU A 184 -12.06 -7.01 -16.35
N LEU A 185 -11.80 -8.13 -15.68
CA LEU A 185 -10.99 -8.17 -14.47
C LEU A 185 -9.54 -7.75 -14.76
N LEU A 186 -8.94 -8.30 -15.82
CA LEU A 186 -7.58 -7.95 -16.23
C LEU A 186 -7.48 -6.48 -16.66
N GLN A 187 -8.50 -5.94 -17.33
CA GLN A 187 -8.56 -4.52 -17.69
C GLN A 187 -8.61 -3.61 -16.45
N GLU A 188 -9.40 -3.97 -15.42
CA GLU A 188 -9.45 -3.22 -14.16
C GLU A 188 -8.11 -3.31 -13.40
N LEU A 189 -7.46 -4.48 -13.38
CA LEU A 189 -6.12 -4.64 -12.79
C LEU A 189 -5.06 -3.84 -13.55
N GLU A 190 -5.11 -3.81 -14.89
CA GLU A 190 -4.18 -3.01 -15.70
C GLU A 190 -4.38 -1.51 -15.49
N ALA A 191 -5.64 -1.05 -15.35
CA ALA A 191 -5.91 0.35 -15.02
C ALA A 191 -5.30 0.74 -13.66
N VAL A 192 -5.39 -0.15 -12.66
CA VAL A 192 -4.72 0.04 -11.37
C VAL A 192 -3.20 0.04 -11.54
N ALA A 193 -2.65 -0.88 -12.34
CA ALA A 193 -1.21 -0.97 -12.60
C ALA A 193 -0.66 0.29 -13.25
N VAL A 194 -1.34 0.86 -14.25
CA VAL A 194 -0.95 2.12 -14.88
C VAL A 194 -0.90 3.25 -13.86
N GLU A 195 -1.91 3.37 -13.00
CA GLU A 195 -2.00 4.41 -11.98
C GLU A 195 -0.90 4.27 -10.91
N VAL A 196 -0.66 3.05 -10.42
CA VAL A 196 0.40 2.75 -9.46
C VAL A 196 1.78 3.02 -10.05
N ARG A 197 2.01 2.63 -11.31
CA ARG A 197 3.29 2.83 -12.02
C ARG A 197 3.63 4.30 -12.25
N GLN A 198 2.63 5.17 -12.32
CA GLN A 198 2.83 6.62 -12.47
C GLN A 198 3.26 7.31 -11.17
N ILE A 199 2.88 6.76 -10.01
CA ILE A 199 3.01 7.45 -8.72
C ILE A 199 4.09 6.83 -7.83
N LEU A 200 4.15 5.49 -7.77
CA LEU A 200 5.06 4.79 -6.86
C LEU A 200 6.38 4.41 -7.54
N PRO A 201 7.49 4.37 -6.78
CA PRO A 201 8.76 3.85 -7.28
C PRO A 201 8.70 2.34 -7.52
N ARG A 202 9.48 1.86 -8.50
CA ARG A 202 9.75 0.42 -8.64
C ARG A 202 10.56 -0.06 -7.44
N GLY A 203 10.12 -1.14 -6.80
CA GLY A 203 10.83 -1.78 -5.71
C GLY A 203 12.13 -2.42 -6.19
N ILE A 204 13.05 -2.65 -5.25
CA ILE A 204 14.24 -3.47 -5.51
C ILE A 204 13.75 -4.92 -5.61
N ILE A 205 13.61 -5.41 -6.83
CA ILE A 205 13.21 -6.79 -7.14
C ILE A 205 14.25 -7.73 -6.48
N ARG A 206 13.89 -8.35 -5.35
CA ARG A 206 14.60 -9.54 -4.85
C ARG A 206 14.22 -10.72 -5.73
N ARG A 207 14.71 -10.70 -6.97
CA ARG A 207 14.66 -11.87 -7.85
C ARG A 207 15.59 -12.89 -7.21
N HIS A 208 15.03 -13.78 -6.39
CA HIS A 208 15.62 -15.10 -6.17
C HIS A 208 15.53 -15.85 -7.50
N ARG A 209 16.37 -15.44 -8.46
CA ARG A 209 16.83 -16.36 -9.49
C ARG A 209 17.43 -17.51 -8.70
N HIS A 210 16.77 -18.67 -8.74
CA HIS A 210 17.46 -19.91 -8.48
C HIS A 210 18.68 -19.90 -9.40
N SER A 211 19.83 -19.60 -8.82
CA SER A 211 21.10 -19.88 -9.44
C SER A 211 21.15 -21.39 -9.48
N ASP A 212 20.91 -21.97 -10.64
CA ASP A 212 21.26 -23.36 -10.92
C ASP A 212 22.77 -23.50 -10.77
N SER A 213 23.20 -23.69 -9.51
CA SER A 213 24.56 -24.04 -9.16
C SER A 213 24.74 -25.51 -9.48
N THR A 214 25.02 -25.80 -10.75
CA THR A 214 25.73 -27.00 -11.15
C THR A 214 27.14 -26.94 -10.57
N GLY A 215 27.45 -27.87 -9.67
CA GLY A 215 28.84 -28.22 -9.33
C GLY A 215 29.25 -27.85 -7.92
N SER A 216 29.15 -28.82 -7.02
CA SER A 216 30.20 -29.10 -6.03
C SER A 216 30.03 -30.51 -5.48
N THR A 217 30.67 -31.44 -6.16
CA THR A 217 31.14 -32.69 -5.58
C THR A 217 32.16 -32.36 -4.49
N ASN A 218 31.89 -32.67 -3.21
CA ASN A 218 32.97 -33.12 -2.33
C ASN A 218 32.51 -33.86 -1.07
N SER A 219 33.14 -35.02 -0.91
CA SER A 219 33.51 -35.73 0.32
C SER A 219 32.41 -36.20 1.29
N SER A 220 32.07 -37.48 1.11
CA SER A 220 32.24 -38.56 2.09
C SER A 220 32.60 -38.17 3.53
N ARG A 221 31.73 -38.55 4.47
CA ARG A 221 32.15 -39.10 5.77
C ARG A 221 31.04 -39.96 6.37
N SER A 222 31.26 -41.27 6.27
CA SER A 222 30.53 -42.36 6.89
C SER A 222 30.62 -42.33 8.42
N ASN A 223 29.51 -42.61 9.09
CA ASN A 223 29.50 -43.19 10.45
C ASN A 223 28.41 -44.27 10.49
N PRO A 224 28.76 -45.57 10.63
CA PRO A 224 27.79 -46.62 10.87
C PRO A 224 27.62 -46.78 12.38
N MET A 225 26.41 -46.55 12.90
CA MET A 225 26.09 -46.89 14.28
C MET A 225 24.66 -47.42 14.38
N ARG A 226 24.63 -48.75 14.61
CA ARG A 226 23.62 -49.53 15.32
C ARG A 226 22.21 -49.59 14.71
N GLU A 227 22.04 -50.66 13.94
CA GLU A 227 20.79 -51.40 13.84
C GLU A 227 20.42 -51.95 15.23
N ASP A 228 19.30 -51.49 15.79
CA ASP A 228 18.58 -52.28 16.79
C ASP A 228 17.10 -52.35 16.43
N LYS A 229 16.60 -53.57 16.52
CA LYS A 229 15.29 -54.02 16.05
C LYS A 229 14.19 -53.40 16.90
N LEU A 230 13.33 -52.57 16.30
CA LEU A 230 11.92 -52.51 16.70
C LEU A 230 11.02 -52.31 15.48
N THR A 231 10.31 -53.38 15.17
CA THR A 231 9.10 -53.49 14.36
C THR A 231 8.12 -52.34 14.71
N ARG A 232 8.14 -51.26 13.93
CA ARG A 232 7.07 -50.25 13.90
C ARG A 232 6.48 -50.17 12.50
N SER A 233 5.17 -50.33 12.46
CA SER A 233 4.36 -50.52 11.27
C SER A 233 4.54 -49.41 10.22
N ASN A 234 4.69 -49.82 8.95
CA ASN A 234 4.72 -48.92 7.79
C ASN A 234 3.48 -48.00 7.70
N THR A 235 2.36 -48.39 8.34
CA THR A 235 1.13 -47.61 8.43
C THR A 235 1.21 -46.40 9.37
N GLN A 236 2.05 -46.44 10.41
CA GLN A 236 2.26 -45.28 11.29
C GLN A 236 3.16 -44.22 10.66
N ARG A 237 4.16 -44.63 9.86
CA ARG A 237 5.07 -43.70 9.16
C ARG A 237 4.39 -43.00 7.99
N ALA A 238 3.50 -43.69 7.27
CA ALA A 238 2.66 -43.07 6.24
C ALA A 238 1.61 -42.10 6.84
N ARG A 239 1.00 -42.44 7.99
CA ARG A 239 0.11 -41.52 8.72
C ARG A 239 0.85 -40.34 9.32
N SER A 240 2.07 -40.53 9.84
CA SER A 240 2.88 -39.42 10.34
C SER A 240 3.37 -38.52 9.21
N GLN A 241 3.78 -39.06 8.05
CA GLN A 241 4.11 -38.27 6.86
C GLN A 241 2.89 -37.56 6.26
N PHE A 242 1.72 -38.18 6.30
CA PHE A 242 0.48 -37.55 5.86
C PHE A 242 0.05 -36.41 6.81
N LEU A 243 0.18 -36.62 8.12
CA LEU A 243 -0.05 -35.56 9.11
C LEU A 243 1.03 -34.50 9.08
N GLU A 244 2.29 -34.85 8.84
CA GLU A 244 3.43 -33.94 8.75
C GLU A 244 3.38 -33.14 7.45
N SER A 245 2.86 -33.70 6.34
CA SER A 245 2.57 -32.94 5.12
C SER A 245 1.30 -32.10 5.24
N HIS A 246 0.29 -32.52 6.01
CA HIS A 246 -0.86 -31.67 6.34
C HIS A 246 -0.49 -30.57 7.34
N LEU A 247 0.41 -30.85 8.28
CA LEU A 247 0.93 -29.88 9.24
C LEU A 247 1.93 -28.95 8.57
N ALA A 248 2.81 -29.44 7.70
CA ALA A 248 3.65 -28.61 6.84
C ALA A 248 2.79 -27.76 5.90
N LYS A 249 1.70 -28.30 5.34
CA LYS A 249 0.69 -27.50 4.63
C LYS A 249 0.00 -26.49 5.53
N LEU A 250 -0.31 -26.82 6.79
CA LEU A 250 -0.91 -25.90 7.78
C LEU A 250 0.07 -24.82 8.26
N PHE A 251 1.38 -25.10 8.25
CA PHE A 251 2.46 -24.17 8.63
C PHE A 251 2.97 -23.33 7.44
N GLU A 252 2.98 -23.88 6.22
CA GLU A 252 3.11 -23.11 4.97
C GLU A 252 1.83 -22.31 4.67
N GLN A 253 0.66 -22.75 5.18
CA GLN A 253 -0.63 -22.06 5.09
C GLN A 253 -0.71 -20.76 5.89
N LYS A 254 0.30 -20.44 6.71
CA LYS A 254 0.42 -19.10 7.27
C LYS A 254 1.03 -18.17 6.23
N MET A 255 0.45 -18.16 5.03
CA MET A 255 0.77 -17.18 4.01
C MET A 255 0.39 -15.82 4.61
N GLU A 256 1.37 -14.98 4.88
CA GLU A 256 1.16 -13.61 5.33
C GLU A 256 0.54 -12.81 4.16
N ILE A 257 -0.76 -13.01 3.94
CA ILE A 257 -1.57 -12.17 3.06
C ILE A 257 -1.48 -10.70 3.53
N PHE A 258 -1.15 -10.51 4.81
CA PHE A 258 -1.01 -9.25 5.51
C PHE A 258 0.44 -8.95 5.89
N THR A 259 1.41 -9.20 4.99
CA THR A 259 2.72 -8.55 5.12
C THR A 259 2.52 -7.03 5.10
N LYS A 260 3.34 -6.29 5.83
CA LYS A 260 3.31 -4.82 5.77
C LYS A 260 3.44 -4.37 4.31
N VAL A 261 2.49 -3.57 3.85
CA VAL A 261 2.50 -3.04 2.49
C VAL A 261 3.59 -1.97 2.41
N GLU A 262 4.46 -2.11 1.41
CA GLU A 262 5.52 -1.16 1.10
C GLU A 262 5.05 -0.15 0.06
N TYR A 263 5.69 1.02 0.02
CA TYR A 263 5.40 2.08 -0.96
C TYR A 263 6.10 1.79 -2.30
N THR A 264 5.89 0.60 -2.85
CA THR A 264 6.46 0.13 -4.11
C THR A 264 5.36 -0.36 -5.04
N GLN A 265 5.62 -0.31 -6.35
CA GLN A 265 4.66 -0.76 -7.36
C GLN A 265 4.24 -2.23 -7.11
N GLU A 266 5.23 -3.08 -6.86
CA GLU A 266 5.10 -4.52 -6.71
C GLU A 266 4.33 -4.89 -5.43
N SER A 267 4.62 -4.23 -4.30
CA SER A 267 3.93 -4.50 -3.03
C SER A 267 2.45 -4.14 -3.10
N VAL A 268 2.12 -2.99 -3.68
CA VAL A 268 0.74 -2.50 -3.80
C VAL A 268 -0.06 -3.36 -4.78
N LEU A 269 0.49 -3.66 -5.96
CA LEU A 269 -0.19 -4.50 -6.95
C LEU A 269 -0.38 -5.93 -6.43
N SER A 270 0.64 -6.52 -5.82
CA SER A 270 0.55 -7.82 -5.15
C SER A 270 -0.56 -7.84 -4.11
N THR A 271 -0.65 -6.82 -3.27
CA THR A 271 -1.70 -6.72 -2.24
C THR A 271 -3.09 -6.65 -2.86
N ILE A 272 -3.30 -5.81 -3.88
CA ILE A 272 -4.60 -5.67 -4.56
C ILE A 272 -5.02 -6.97 -5.25
N VAL A 273 -4.10 -7.65 -5.94
CA VAL A 273 -4.36 -8.95 -6.59
C VAL A 273 -4.68 -10.01 -5.54
N LYS A 274 -3.90 -10.12 -4.44
CA LYS A 274 -4.17 -11.06 -3.34
C LYS A 274 -5.56 -10.85 -2.74
N LEU A 275 -5.96 -9.60 -2.47
CA LEU A 275 -7.29 -9.25 -1.96
C LEU A 275 -8.42 -9.54 -2.97
N CYS A 276 -8.17 -9.32 -4.26
CA CYS A 276 -9.09 -9.68 -5.33
C CYS A 276 -9.35 -11.19 -5.37
N LEU A 277 -8.28 -12.01 -5.34
CA LEU A 277 -8.40 -13.47 -5.35
C LEU A 277 -9.09 -14.01 -4.09
N LYS A 278 -8.84 -13.42 -2.92
CA LYS A 278 -9.57 -13.75 -1.68
C LYS A 278 -11.06 -13.40 -1.78
N SER A 279 -11.38 -12.24 -2.37
CA SER A 279 -12.78 -11.85 -2.60
C SER A 279 -13.46 -12.80 -3.59
N LEU A 280 -12.76 -13.19 -4.66
CA LEU A 280 -13.22 -14.18 -5.65
C LEU A 280 -13.51 -15.54 -4.99
N GLN A 281 -12.59 -16.03 -4.14
CA GLN A 281 -12.78 -17.25 -3.36
C GLN A 281 -14.06 -17.18 -2.50
N GLU A 282 -14.27 -16.06 -1.81
CA GLU A 282 -15.45 -15.88 -0.96
C GLU A 282 -16.75 -15.84 -1.78
N PHE A 283 -16.77 -15.14 -2.93
CA PHE A 283 -17.95 -15.16 -3.80
C PHE A 283 -18.26 -16.56 -4.33
N VAL A 284 -17.25 -17.37 -4.65
CA VAL A 284 -17.42 -18.78 -5.04
C VAL A 284 -18.03 -19.59 -3.89
N ARG A 285 -17.55 -19.39 -2.66
CA ARG A 285 -18.02 -20.10 -1.46
C ARG A 285 -19.52 -19.90 -1.19
N LEU A 286 -20.06 -18.74 -1.60
CA LEU A 286 -21.47 -18.39 -1.45
C LEU A 286 -22.39 -19.00 -2.53
N GLN A 287 -21.85 -19.65 -3.56
CA GLN A 287 -22.64 -20.24 -4.63
C GLN A 287 -22.87 -21.75 -4.44
N THR A 288 -23.71 -22.33 -5.30
CA THR A 288 -23.82 -23.78 -5.52
C THR A 288 -23.71 -24.03 -7.02
N PHE A 289 -22.81 -24.91 -7.42
CA PHE A 289 -22.50 -25.16 -8.83
C PHE A 289 -23.02 -26.52 -9.28
N ASN A 290 -23.47 -26.61 -10.53
CA ASN A 290 -23.47 -27.90 -11.24
C ASN A 290 -22.06 -28.19 -11.80
N ARG A 291 -21.89 -29.35 -12.44
CA ARG A 291 -20.63 -29.76 -13.07
C ARG A 291 -20.09 -28.71 -14.05
N SER A 292 -20.94 -28.22 -14.95
CA SER A 292 -20.52 -27.25 -15.98
C SER A 292 -20.16 -25.88 -15.41
N GLY A 293 -20.83 -25.44 -14.34
CA GLY A 293 -20.51 -24.21 -13.61
C GLY A 293 -19.14 -24.31 -12.94
N PHE A 294 -18.84 -25.45 -12.31
CA PHE A 294 -17.50 -25.74 -11.77
C PHE A 294 -16.43 -25.73 -12.87
N GLN A 295 -16.68 -26.40 -13.99
CA GLN A 295 -15.76 -26.43 -15.13
C GLN A 295 -15.52 -25.04 -15.74
N GLN A 296 -16.51 -24.15 -15.76
CA GLN A 296 -16.33 -22.76 -16.20
C GLN A 296 -15.42 -21.98 -15.23
N ILE A 297 -15.60 -22.14 -13.92
CA ILE A 297 -14.69 -21.54 -12.94
C ILE A 297 -13.27 -22.09 -13.12
N GLN A 298 -13.14 -23.40 -13.32
CA GLN A 298 -11.83 -24.02 -13.62
C GLN A 298 -11.16 -23.39 -14.84
N LEU A 299 -11.89 -23.23 -15.95
CA LEU A 299 -11.39 -22.60 -17.17
C LEU A 299 -10.98 -21.14 -16.95
N ASP A 300 -11.83 -20.36 -16.29
CA ASP A 300 -11.59 -18.93 -16.04
C ASP A 300 -10.35 -18.72 -15.15
N ILE A 301 -10.19 -19.54 -14.10
CA ILE A 301 -9.08 -19.46 -13.14
C ILE A 301 -7.77 -19.97 -13.73
N GLU A 302 -7.81 -21.05 -14.54
CA GLU A 302 -6.62 -21.55 -15.21
C GLU A 302 -6.07 -20.52 -16.20
N PHE A 303 -6.95 -19.84 -16.95
CA PHE A 303 -6.55 -18.77 -17.85
C PHE A 303 -5.89 -17.60 -17.09
N LEU A 304 -6.39 -17.26 -15.90
CA LEU A 304 -5.87 -16.15 -15.08
C LEU A 304 -4.44 -16.37 -14.57
N LYS A 305 -3.94 -17.61 -14.50
CA LYS A 305 -2.60 -17.90 -13.97
C LYS A 305 -1.50 -17.08 -14.65
N ASN A 306 -1.44 -17.12 -15.98
CA ASN A 306 -0.35 -16.46 -16.70
C ASN A 306 -0.47 -14.93 -16.68
N PRO A 307 -1.63 -14.32 -16.99
CA PRO A 307 -1.78 -12.87 -16.93
C PRO A 307 -1.51 -12.26 -15.55
N LEU A 308 -1.84 -12.96 -14.46
CA LEU A 308 -1.63 -12.44 -13.11
C LEU A 308 -0.15 -12.37 -12.69
N LYS A 309 0.73 -13.17 -13.32
CA LYS A 309 2.19 -13.14 -13.07
C LYS A 309 2.84 -11.82 -13.51
N GLU A 310 2.24 -11.12 -14.47
CA GLU A 310 2.72 -9.80 -14.91
C GLU A 310 2.48 -8.69 -13.87
N PHE A 311 1.63 -8.95 -12.86
CA PHE A 311 1.29 -7.98 -11.81
C PHE A 311 1.99 -8.27 -10.48
N VAL A 312 2.50 -9.48 -10.26
CA VAL A 312 2.92 -9.97 -8.94
C VAL A 312 4.19 -10.81 -9.05
N ASP A 313 5.22 -10.46 -8.27
CA ASP A 313 6.48 -11.21 -8.20
C ASP A 313 6.36 -12.56 -7.48
N ASP A 314 5.47 -12.64 -6.49
CA ASP A 314 5.23 -13.82 -5.66
C ASP A 314 4.29 -14.80 -6.38
N GLU A 315 4.81 -15.45 -7.43
CA GLU A 315 4.06 -16.40 -8.25
C GLU A 315 3.47 -17.56 -7.41
N ALA A 316 4.21 -18.01 -6.40
CA ALA A 316 3.78 -19.10 -5.52
C ALA A 316 2.52 -18.74 -4.73
N ALA A 317 2.44 -17.52 -4.18
CA ALA A 317 1.23 -17.06 -3.49
C ALA A 317 0.04 -16.94 -4.44
N ILE A 318 0.25 -16.47 -5.68
CA ILE A 318 -0.82 -16.38 -6.67
C ILE A 318 -1.32 -17.76 -7.08
N ASP A 319 -0.42 -18.70 -7.36
CA ASP A 319 -0.77 -20.09 -7.67
C ASP A 319 -1.52 -20.76 -6.53
N PHE A 320 -1.13 -20.48 -5.28
CA PHE A 320 -1.84 -20.95 -4.09
C PHE A 320 -3.26 -20.39 -3.99
N LEU A 321 -3.43 -19.06 -4.13
CA LEU A 321 -4.74 -18.42 -4.06
C LEU A 321 -5.69 -18.88 -5.17
N LEU A 322 -5.18 -19.05 -6.40
CA LEU A 322 -5.97 -19.59 -7.50
C LEU A 322 -6.40 -21.04 -7.23
N LYS A 323 -5.53 -21.87 -6.65
CA LYS A 323 -5.90 -23.23 -6.21
C LYS A 323 -6.95 -23.22 -5.11
N GLU A 324 -6.90 -22.27 -4.17
CA GLU A 324 -7.95 -22.11 -3.15
C GLU A 324 -9.32 -21.76 -3.77
N VAL A 325 -9.36 -20.95 -4.82
CA VAL A 325 -10.61 -20.67 -5.56
C VAL A 325 -11.16 -21.95 -6.21
N ILE A 326 -10.31 -22.74 -6.87
CA ILE A 326 -10.71 -24.03 -7.45
C ILE A 326 -11.22 -24.98 -6.37
N SER A 327 -10.50 -25.11 -5.25
CA SER A 327 -10.92 -25.95 -4.12
C SER A 327 -12.28 -25.53 -3.57
N ALA A 328 -12.50 -24.22 -3.36
CA ALA A 328 -13.79 -23.70 -2.92
C ALA A 328 -14.90 -24.01 -3.93
N SER A 329 -14.63 -23.91 -5.24
CA SER A 329 -15.62 -24.24 -6.27
C SER A 329 -15.95 -25.73 -6.31
N HIS A 330 -14.96 -26.59 -6.08
CA HIS A 330 -15.13 -28.04 -6.01
C HIS A 330 -16.02 -28.43 -4.82
N GLU A 331 -15.77 -27.87 -3.63
CA GLU A 331 -16.58 -28.12 -2.42
C GLU A 331 -18.04 -27.65 -2.55
N ARG A 332 -18.28 -26.65 -3.40
CA ARG A 332 -19.62 -26.08 -3.64
C ARG A 332 -20.32 -26.69 -4.85
N CYS A 333 -19.71 -27.65 -5.54
CA CYS A 333 -20.26 -28.30 -6.72
C CYS A 333 -21.01 -29.58 -6.35
N LEU A 334 -22.15 -29.81 -7.02
CA LEU A 334 -22.97 -31.02 -6.84
C LEU A 334 -22.35 -32.27 -7.48
N ASP A 335 -21.54 -32.08 -8.53
CA ASP A 335 -20.85 -33.15 -9.28
C ASP A 335 -19.48 -32.63 -9.76
N PRO A 336 -18.46 -32.62 -8.88
CA PRO A 336 -17.20 -31.92 -9.11
C PRO A 336 -16.26 -32.74 -10.01
N ILE A 337 -16.65 -32.95 -11.26
CA ILE A 337 -15.78 -33.62 -12.24
C ILE A 337 -15.04 -32.55 -13.06
N PRO A 338 -13.70 -32.46 -12.95
CA PRO A 338 -12.91 -31.49 -13.68
C PRO A 338 -13.05 -31.62 -15.20
N LEU A 339 -12.80 -30.52 -15.90
CA LEU A 339 -12.60 -30.53 -17.34
C LEU A 339 -11.27 -31.23 -17.65
N GLU A 340 -11.25 -32.05 -18.71
CA GLU A 340 -10.04 -32.75 -19.12
C GLU A 340 -8.94 -31.74 -19.53
N PRO A 341 -7.68 -31.94 -19.11
CA PRO A 341 -6.59 -31.02 -19.44
C PRO A 341 -6.46 -30.67 -20.93
N PRO A 342 -6.61 -31.62 -21.89
CA PRO A 342 -6.53 -31.29 -23.31
C PRO A 342 -7.63 -30.34 -23.79
N ILE A 343 -8.84 -30.43 -23.21
CA ILE A 343 -9.96 -29.54 -23.55
C ILE A 343 -9.70 -28.16 -22.95
N LEU A 344 -9.23 -28.10 -21.71
CA LEU A 344 -8.85 -26.88 -21.02
C LEU A 344 -7.78 -26.11 -21.81
N ASP A 345 -6.69 -26.79 -22.19
CA ASP A 345 -5.61 -26.22 -22.99
C ASP A 345 -6.09 -25.73 -24.34
N LYS A 346 -6.98 -26.48 -25.01
CA LYS A 346 -7.56 -26.07 -26.30
C LYS A 346 -8.35 -24.76 -26.18
N LEU A 347 -9.19 -24.63 -25.14
CA LEU A 347 -10.00 -23.43 -24.93
C LEU A 347 -9.17 -22.21 -24.55
N ILE A 348 -8.15 -22.39 -23.70
CA ILE A 348 -7.20 -21.34 -23.34
C ILE A 348 -6.42 -20.87 -24.57
N ASN A 349 -5.86 -21.79 -25.34
CA ASN A 349 -5.10 -21.46 -26.55
C ASN A 349 -5.97 -20.76 -27.61
N ALA A 350 -7.22 -21.17 -27.77
CA ALA A 350 -8.18 -20.48 -28.66
C ALA A 350 -8.41 -19.02 -28.22
N LYS A 351 -8.55 -18.77 -26.91
CA LYS A 351 -8.68 -17.41 -26.37
C LYS A 351 -7.41 -16.59 -26.59
N LEU A 352 -6.24 -17.16 -26.34
CA LEU A 352 -4.96 -16.48 -26.55
C LEU A 352 -4.72 -16.13 -28.03
N ALA A 353 -5.06 -17.01 -28.95
CA ALA A 353 -4.97 -16.75 -30.39
C ALA A 353 -5.86 -15.57 -30.81
N LYS A 354 -7.13 -15.57 -30.36
CA LYS A 354 -8.07 -14.46 -30.59
C LYS A 354 -7.55 -13.12 -30.06
N ASN A 355 -6.93 -13.11 -28.88
CA ASN A 355 -6.36 -11.88 -28.31
C ASN A 355 -5.16 -11.36 -29.13
N ARG A 356 -4.33 -12.25 -29.70
CA ARG A 356 -3.20 -11.88 -30.58
C ARG A 356 -3.67 -11.29 -31.92
N GLU A 357 -4.74 -11.83 -32.49
CA GLU A 357 -5.33 -11.29 -33.73
C GLU A 357 -5.96 -9.91 -33.52
N LEU A 358 -6.55 -9.67 -32.34
CA LEU A 358 -7.09 -8.36 -32.00
C LEU A 358 -5.97 -7.31 -31.81
N SER A 359 -4.83 -7.69 -31.21
CA SER A 359 -3.70 -6.79 -31.03
C SER A 359 -2.91 -6.51 -32.31
N SER A 360 -2.79 -7.46 -33.25
CA SER A 360 -2.15 -7.21 -34.55
C SER A 360 -2.98 -6.27 -35.43
N ASN A 361 -4.31 -6.39 -35.39
CA ASN A 361 -5.22 -5.54 -36.14
C ASN A 361 -5.32 -4.11 -35.59
N SER A 362 -5.09 -3.91 -34.28
CA SER A 362 -5.07 -2.57 -33.68
C SER A 362 -3.79 -1.78 -33.95
N HIS A 363 -2.67 -2.43 -34.27
CA HIS A 363 -1.42 -1.79 -34.66
C HIS A 363 -1.30 -1.54 -36.18
N SER A 364 -2.26 -2.06 -36.96
CA SER A 364 -2.32 -1.92 -38.43
C SER A 364 -3.32 -0.84 -38.88
N ARG A 365 -3.92 -0.10 -37.93
CA ARG A 365 -4.74 1.09 -38.13
C ARG A 365 -4.14 2.24 -37.36
#